data_AF-A0A9R0YWR7-F1
#
_entry.id   AF-A0A9R0YWR7-F1
#
_cell.length_a   1.000
_cell.length_b   1.000
_cell.length_c   1.000
_cell.angle_alpha   90.00
_cell.angle_beta   90.00
_cell.angle_gamma   90.00
#
_symmetry.space_group_name_H-M   'P 1'
#
loop_
_entity.id
_entity.type
_entity.pdbx_description
1 polymer ?
#
loop_
_entity_poly.entity_id
_entity_poly.type
_entity_poly.pdbx_seq_one_letter_code
_entity_poly.pdbx_strand_id
1 'polypeptide(L)'
;MMTKHQNVVQFVGYCAVSSAEAVEYPQGGSNYILAERPERLLCFEHVCNRSLDKYISDESSGLEWKMRYKIIRGICAGLHYLHEECHLVHLDLKPQDILMDAIMMPKIAAFGLSRIFGVEQTRTITQNRQGTM
;
A
#
# COMPACT_ATOMS: atom_id res chain seq x y z
N MET A 1 8.47 -9.99 -11.29
CA MET A 1 8.06 -10.44 -9.94
C MET A 1 8.74 -9.50 -8.96
N MET A 2 8.00 -8.80 -8.09
CA MET A 2 8.64 -7.98 -7.05
C MET A 2 9.48 -8.91 -6.16
N THR A 3 10.78 -8.65 -6.08
CA THR A 3 11.67 -9.37 -5.17
C THR A 3 11.44 -8.88 -3.73
N LYS A 4 11.86 -9.66 -2.75
CA LYS A 4 11.66 -9.32 -1.34
C LYS A 4 12.65 -8.21 -0.95
N HIS A 5 12.15 -7.08 -0.46
CA HIS A 5 12.97 -6.01 0.10
C HIS A 5 12.64 -5.79 1.58
N GLN A 6 13.65 -5.57 2.42
CA GLN A 6 13.45 -5.48 3.88
C GLN A 6 12.56 -4.28 4.31
N ASN A 7 12.54 -3.21 3.51
CA ASN A 7 11.78 -1.98 3.77
C ASN A 7 10.47 -1.85 2.97
N VAL A 8 9.98 -2.95 2.40
CA VAL A 8 8.68 -3.01 1.73
C VAL A 8 7.91 -4.18 2.32
N VAL A 9 6.60 -4.04 2.56
CA VAL A 9 5.79 -5.16 3.05
C VAL A 9 5.78 -6.29 2.03
N GLN A 10 6.06 -7.49 2.49
CA GLN A 10 6.06 -8.68 1.64
C GLN A 10 4.61 -9.08 1.31
N PHE A 11 4.29 -9.10 0.02
CA PHE A 11 3.09 -9.76 -0.49
C PHE A 11 3.24 -11.28 -0.34
N VAL A 12 2.27 -11.92 0.30
CA VAL A 12 2.27 -13.36 0.58
C VAL A 12 1.38 -14.10 -0.41
N GLY A 13 0.25 -13.51 -0.80
CA GLY A 13 -0.69 -14.13 -1.73
C GLY A 13 -2.01 -13.39 -1.80
N TYR A 14 -2.99 -13.96 -2.49
CA TYR A 14 -4.32 -13.39 -2.59
C TYR A 14 -5.39 -14.48 -2.45
N CYS A 15 -6.58 -14.07 -2.00
CA CYS A 15 -7.80 -14.87 -2.07
C CYS A 15 -8.76 -14.18 -3.05
N ALA A 16 -9.38 -14.96 -3.92
CA ALA A 16 -10.39 -14.47 -4.86
C ALA A 16 -11.60 -15.40 -4.79
N VAL A 17 -12.76 -14.85 -4.46
CA VAL A 17 -14.02 -15.58 -4.37
C VAL A 17 -15.05 -14.81 -5.18
N SER A 18 -15.80 -15.52 -6.02
CA SER A 18 -16.97 -14.98 -6.69
C SER A 18 -18.21 -15.60 -6.07
N SER A 19 -19.16 -14.76 -5.66
CA SER A 19 -20.50 -15.18 -5.24
C SER A 19 -21.54 -14.63 -6.22
N ALA A 20 -22.66 -15.33 -6.38
CA ALA A 20 -23.80 -14.81 -7.13
C ALA A 20 -24.79 -14.19 -6.14
N GLU A 21 -25.11 -12.92 -6.34
CA GLU A 21 -26.07 -12.18 -5.52
C GLU A 21 -27.28 -11.75 -6.35
N ALA A 22 -28.47 -11.86 -5.77
CA ALA A 22 -29.67 -11.29 -6.36
C ALA A 22 -29.65 -9.77 -6.17
N VAL A 23 -29.57 -9.01 -7.26
CA VAL A 23 -29.56 -7.54 -7.26
C VAL A 23 -30.82 -7.04 -7.97
N GLU A 24 -31.45 -6.01 -7.41
CA GLU A 24 -32.64 -5.39 -8.02
C GLU A 24 -32.32 -4.80 -9.41
N TYR A 25 -33.27 -4.97 -10.33
CA TYR A 25 -33.11 -4.42 -11.67
C TYR A 25 -33.17 -2.88 -11.64
N PRO A 26 -32.20 -2.15 -12.22
CA PRO A 26 -32.08 -0.70 -12.05
C PRO A 26 -33.27 0.14 -12.53
N GLN A 27 -34.15 -0.44 -13.36
CA GLN A 27 -35.27 0.26 -13.99
C GLN A 27 -36.61 0.12 -13.23
N GLY A 28 -36.60 -0.50 -12.05
CA GLY A 28 -37.79 -0.62 -11.21
C GLY A 28 -38.79 -1.68 -11.68
N GLY A 29 -39.38 -2.37 -10.71
CA GLY A 29 -40.17 -3.59 -10.90
C GLY A 29 -39.53 -4.72 -10.08
N SER A 30 -40.33 -5.60 -9.49
CA SER A 30 -39.91 -6.66 -8.55
C SER A 30 -39.05 -7.77 -9.17
N ASN A 31 -38.28 -7.46 -10.21
CA ASN A 31 -37.38 -8.35 -10.91
C ASN A 31 -35.97 -8.24 -10.33
N TYR A 32 -35.38 -9.40 -10.07
CA TYR A 32 -34.01 -9.54 -9.61
C TYR A 32 -33.17 -10.19 -10.71
N ILE A 33 -31.91 -9.80 -10.80
CA ILE A 33 -30.89 -10.50 -11.59
C ILE A 33 -29.86 -11.12 -10.67
N LEU A 34 -29.35 -12.29 -11.06
CA LEU A 34 -28.15 -12.87 -10.46
C LEU A 34 -26.94 -12.13 -11.03
N ALA A 35 -26.30 -11.31 -10.21
CA ALA A 35 -25.05 -10.64 -10.53
C ALA A 35 -23.90 -11.34 -9.83
N GLU A 36 -22.81 -11.58 -10.56
CA GLU A 36 -21.57 -12.07 -9.95
C GLU A 36 -20.87 -10.91 -9.22
N ARG A 37 -20.58 -11.12 -7.94
CA ARG A 37 -19.80 -10.22 -7.09
C ARG A 37 -18.43 -10.84 -6.83
N PRO A 38 -17.36 -10.32 -7.48
CA PRO A 38 -16.02 -10.76 -7.19
C PRO A 38 -15.48 -10.05 -5.94
N GLU A 39 -15.13 -10.83 -4.93
CA GLU A 39 -14.38 -10.39 -3.75
C GLU A 39 -12.91 -10.80 -3.87
N ARG A 40 -12.01 -9.86 -3.55
CA ARG A 40 -10.57 -10.09 -3.60
C ARG A 40 -9.90 -9.58 -2.34
N LEU A 41 -9.13 -10.44 -1.69
CA LEU A 41 -8.31 -10.12 -0.53
C LEU A 41 -6.83 -10.25 -0.90
N LEU A 42 -6.02 -9.27 -0.51
CA LEU A 42 -4.58 -9.32 -0.64
C LEU A 42 -3.98 -9.62 0.74
N CYS A 43 -3.12 -10.63 0.81
CA CYS A 43 -2.47 -11.07 2.04
C CYS A 43 -1.01 -10.60 2.03
N PHE A 44 -0.61 -9.93 3.10
CA PHE A 44 0.75 -9.44 3.32
C PHE A 44 1.35 -10.04 4.59
N GLU A 45 2.66 -9.90 4.77
CA GLU A 45 3.29 -10.20 6.04
C GLU A 45 2.67 -9.37 7.18
N HIS A 46 2.59 -9.95 8.36
CA HIS A 46 2.18 -9.23 9.55
C HIS A 46 3.35 -8.41 10.09
N VAL A 47 3.17 -7.09 10.16
CA VAL A 47 4.14 -6.15 10.71
C VAL A 47 3.64 -5.72 12.10
N CYS A 48 4.37 -6.12 13.14
CA CYS A 48 3.82 -6.22 14.50
C CYS A 48 3.71 -4.91 15.28
N ASN A 49 4.38 -3.83 14.87
CA ASN A 49 4.22 -2.52 15.50
C ASN A 49 3.27 -1.62 14.69
N ARG A 50 2.99 -0.43 15.24
CA ARG A 50 2.06 0.54 14.64
C ARG A 50 2.72 1.27 13.45
N SER A 51 1.92 2.02 12.72
CA SER A 51 2.39 2.92 11.67
C SER A 51 3.19 4.10 12.24
N LEU A 52 4.07 4.67 11.41
CA LEU A 52 4.99 5.75 11.78
C LEU A 52 4.28 6.99 12.32
N ASP A 53 3.06 7.29 11.86
CA ASP A 53 2.24 8.41 12.36
C ASP A 53 2.08 8.40 13.89
N LYS A 54 2.04 7.21 14.52
CA LYS A 54 1.92 7.04 15.97
C LYS A 54 3.19 7.34 16.76
N TYR A 55 4.34 7.41 16.08
CA TYR A 55 5.65 7.67 16.69
C TYR A 55 6.15 9.09 16.46
N ILE A 56 5.49 9.85 15.59
CA ILE A 56 5.87 11.24 15.26
C ILE A 56 4.90 12.29 15.83
N SER A 57 3.73 11.88 16.32
CA SER A 57 2.66 12.78 16.74
C SER A 57 2.75 13.28 18.19
N ASP A 58 3.62 12.70 19.03
CA ASP A 58 3.65 12.97 20.46
C ASP A 58 4.99 13.60 20.88
N GLU A 59 4.93 14.83 21.39
CA GLU A 59 6.06 15.65 21.86
C GLU A 59 6.89 14.95 22.95
N SER A 60 6.31 14.00 23.68
CA SER A 60 6.95 13.29 24.79
C SER A 60 7.57 11.94 24.40
N SER A 61 7.29 11.44 23.20
CA SER A 61 7.69 10.11 22.71
C SER A 61 8.92 10.11 21.80
N GLY A 62 9.60 11.26 21.71
CA GLY A 62 10.48 11.62 20.62
C GLY A 62 11.57 10.59 20.37
N LEU A 63 11.39 9.76 19.35
CA LEU A 63 12.41 8.84 18.84
C LEU A 63 13.76 9.54 18.82
N GLU A 64 14.79 8.93 19.42
CA GLU A 64 16.16 9.45 19.38
C GLU A 64 16.57 9.75 17.94
N TRP A 65 17.37 10.80 17.71
CA TRP A 65 17.78 11.21 16.37
C TRP A 65 18.40 10.05 15.58
N LYS A 66 19.20 9.22 16.23
CA LYS A 66 19.79 8.01 15.65
C LYS A 66 18.72 7.05 15.10
N MET A 67 17.60 6.91 15.78
CA MET A 67 16.47 6.08 15.33
C MET A 67 15.74 6.75 14.15
N ARG A 68 15.47 8.06 14.24
CA ARG A 68 14.85 8.82 13.14
C ARG A 68 15.65 8.69 11.85
N TYR A 69 16.97 8.84 11.94
CA TYR A 69 17.86 8.70 10.79
C TYR A 69 17.83 7.29 10.19
N LYS A 70 17.77 6.23 11.02
CA LYS A 70 17.59 4.86 10.53
C LYS A 70 16.26 4.68 9.79
N ILE A 71 15.18 5.26 10.31
CA ILE A 71 13.86 5.21 9.69
C ILE A 71 13.88 5.92 8.32
N ILE A 72 14.38 7.16 8.27
CA ILE A 72 14.51 7.92 7.01
C ILE A 72 15.30 7.11 5.98
N ARG A 73 16.45 6.56 6.37
CA ARG A 73 17.27 5.72 5.48
C ARG A 73 16.53 4.48 4.98
N GLY A 74 15.79 3.80 5.85
CA GLY A 74 15.00 2.62 5.48
C GLY A 74 13.89 2.95 4.49
N ILE A 75 13.18 4.06 4.70
CA ILE A 75 12.15 4.55 3.76
C ILE A 75 12.79 4.87 2.41
N CYS A 76 13.90 5.61 2.39
CA CYS A 76 14.61 5.92 1.14
C CYS A 76 15.09 4.66 0.41
N ALA A 77 15.60 3.66 1.13
CA ALA A 77 16.01 2.38 0.54
C ALA A 77 14.81 1.64 -0.07
N GLY A 78 13.67 1.59 0.64
CA GLY A 78 12.43 1.02 0.12
C GLY A 78 11.93 1.74 -1.13
N LEU A 79 11.94 3.07 -1.14
CA LEU A 79 11.52 3.87 -2.30
C LEU A 79 12.47 3.68 -3.49
N HIS A 80 13.77 3.65 -3.26
CA HIS A 80 14.76 3.38 -4.30
C HIS A 80 14.51 2.02 -4.95
N TYR A 81 14.31 0.98 -4.15
CA TYR A 81 13.94 -0.35 -4.63
C TYR A 81 12.64 -0.32 -5.47
N LEU A 82 11.59 0.35 -4.99
CA LEU A 82 10.32 0.46 -5.72
C LEU A 82 10.49 1.18 -7.06
N HIS A 83 11.26 2.28 -7.09
CA HIS A 83 11.42 3.10 -8.28
C HIS A 83 12.34 2.45 -9.32
N GLU A 84 13.53 2.00 -8.92
CA GLU A 84 14.55 1.55 -9.85
C GLU A 84 14.40 0.07 -10.22
N GLU A 85 14.07 -0.79 -9.25
CA GLU A 85 13.98 -2.23 -9.51
C GLU A 85 12.57 -2.65 -9.93
N CYS A 86 11.53 -2.04 -9.34
CA CYS A 86 10.14 -2.39 -9.64
C CYS A 86 9.46 -1.47 -10.66
N HIS A 87 10.07 -0.33 -11.02
CA HIS A 87 9.45 0.71 -11.86
C HIS A 87 8.07 1.13 -11.34
N LEU A 88 7.90 1.13 -10.02
CA LEU A 88 6.63 1.39 -9.35
C LEU A 88 6.70 2.71 -8.58
N VAL A 89 5.72 3.58 -8.78
CA VAL A 89 5.54 4.81 -7.98
C VAL A 89 4.38 4.61 -7.01
N HIS A 90 4.61 4.90 -5.72
CA HIS A 90 3.64 4.66 -4.65
C HIS A 90 2.38 5.54 -4.77
N LEU A 91 2.58 6.82 -5.11
CA LEU A 91 1.59 7.89 -5.30
C LEU A 91 0.81 8.38 -4.07
N ASP A 92 0.81 7.67 -2.95
CA ASP A 92 0.12 8.13 -1.72
C ASP A 92 0.96 7.98 -0.45
N LEU A 93 2.30 8.06 -0.56
CA LEU A 93 3.17 7.75 0.56
C LEU A 93 3.01 8.76 1.71
N LYS A 94 2.59 8.26 2.89
CA LYS A 94 2.39 9.04 4.12
C LYS A 94 2.81 8.25 5.36
N PRO A 95 2.93 8.89 6.54
CA PRO A 95 3.33 8.19 7.77
C PRO A 95 2.45 6.99 8.16
N GLN A 96 1.17 6.99 7.80
CA GLN A 96 0.25 5.86 8.03
C GLN A 96 0.60 4.62 7.19
N ASP A 97 1.27 4.82 6.06
CA ASP A 97 1.66 3.75 5.12
C ASP A 97 3.04 3.17 5.43
N ILE A 98 3.74 3.72 6.42
CA ILE A 98 5.02 3.20 6.91
C ILE A 98 4.77 2.38 8.16
N LEU A 99 4.77 1.06 8.04
CA LEU A 99 4.62 0.15 9.17
C LEU A 99 5.97 -0.10 9.84
N MET A 100 5.96 -0.26 11.16
CA MET A 100 7.18 -0.52 11.94
C MET A 100 7.25 -2.01 12.30
N ASP A 101 8.38 -2.67 12.05
CA ASP A 101 8.59 -4.04 12.52
C ASP A 101 9.05 -4.11 13.98
N ALA A 102 9.27 -5.33 14.48
CA ALA A 102 9.66 -5.60 15.87
C ALA A 102 10.92 -4.86 16.33
N ILE A 103 11.82 -4.51 15.41
CA ILE A 103 13.10 -3.84 15.69
C ILE A 103 13.10 -2.36 15.27
N MET A 104 11.91 -1.79 15.05
CA MET A 104 11.71 -0.40 14.60
C MET A 104 12.33 -0.12 13.21
N MET A 105 12.35 -1.11 12.32
CA MET A 105 12.65 -0.89 10.90
C MET A 105 11.37 -0.57 10.12
N PRO A 106 11.41 0.44 9.23
CA PRO A 106 10.23 0.84 8.45
C PRO A 106 9.98 -0.10 7.27
N LYS A 107 8.71 -0.37 6.98
CA LYS A 107 8.22 -1.09 5.82
C LYS A 107 7.12 -0.29 5.12
N ILE A 108 7.32 0.03 3.85
CA ILE A 108 6.34 0.72 3.01
C ILE A 108 5.18 -0.23 2.69
N ALA A 109 3.96 0.21 2.93
CA ALA A 109 2.70 -0.52 2.73
C ALA A 109 1.68 0.33 1.93
N ALA A 110 0.45 -0.16 1.77
CA ALA A 110 -0.68 0.57 1.18
C ALA A 110 -0.55 0.97 -0.31
N PHE A 111 -0.18 0.01 -1.15
CA PHE A 111 0.01 0.17 -2.60
C PHE A 111 -1.28 0.37 -3.43
N GLY A 112 -2.42 0.73 -2.83
CA GLY A 112 -3.72 0.78 -3.50
C GLY A 112 -3.82 1.82 -4.63
N LEU A 113 -2.98 2.86 -4.58
CA LEU A 113 -2.90 3.90 -5.61
C LEU A 113 -1.62 3.79 -6.45
N SER A 114 -0.78 2.78 -6.21
CA SER A 114 0.50 2.65 -6.87
C SER A 114 0.39 2.31 -8.34
N ARG A 115 1.38 2.74 -9.13
CA ARG A 115 1.42 2.52 -10.58
C ARG A 115 2.77 1.99 -11.03
N ILE A 116 2.74 1.01 -11.91
CA ILE A 116 3.93 0.49 -12.60
C ILE A 116 4.08 1.25 -13.91
N PHE A 117 5.31 1.68 -14.19
CA PHE A 117 5.72 2.36 -15.41
C PHE A 117 6.45 1.37 -16.31
N GLY A 118 6.28 1.50 -17.62
CA GLY A 118 7.14 0.82 -18.57
C GLY A 118 8.57 1.36 -18.49
N VAL A 119 9.58 0.54 -18.80
CA VAL A 119 11.00 0.92 -18.73
C VAL A 119 11.30 2.18 -19.54
N GLU A 120 10.67 2.33 -20.70
CA GLU A 120 10.82 3.51 -21.59
C GLU A 120 9.87 4.67 -21.25
N GLN A 121 8.99 4.50 -20.25
CA GLN A 121 7.94 5.46 -19.93
C GLN A 121 8.42 6.47 -18.88
N THR A 122 8.94 7.60 -19.35
CA THR A 122 9.42 8.69 -18.48
C THR A 122 8.31 9.61 -17.94
N ARG A 123 7.09 9.54 -18.52
CA ARG A 123 5.96 10.39 -18.15
C ARG A 123 4.63 9.64 -18.26
N THR A 124 3.71 9.96 -17.35
CA THR A 124 2.30 9.58 -17.44
C THR A 124 1.40 10.75 -17.03
N ILE A 125 0.20 10.83 -17.60
CA ILE A 125 -0.79 11.87 -17.27
C ILE A 125 -1.93 11.19 -16.52
N THR A 126 -2.14 11.54 -15.25
CA THR A 126 -3.31 11.08 -14.50
C THR A 126 -4.53 11.93 -14.83
N GLN A 127 -5.63 11.28 -15.20
CA GLN A 127 -6.92 11.96 -15.40
C GLN A 127 -7.67 12.17 -14.08
N ASN A 128 -7.44 11.30 -13.09
CA ASN A 128 -8.03 11.38 -11.75
C ASN A 128 -6.95 11.66 -10.71
N ARG A 129 -7.15 12.72 -9.92
CA ARG A 129 -6.30 13.01 -8.75
C ARG A 129 -6.87 12.25 -7.55
N GLN A 130 -6.17 11.20 -7.15
CA GLN A 130 -6.45 10.41 -5.95
C GLN A 130 -5.21 10.47 -5.05
N GLY A 131 -5.41 10.28 -3.75
CA GLY A 131 -4.37 10.40 -2.73
C GLY A 131 -4.82 11.30 -1.58
N THR A 132 -3.98 11.38 -0.56
CA THR A 132 -4.17 12.21 0.63
C THR A 132 -3.23 13.42 0.60
N MET A 133 -3.67 14.53 1.21
CA MET A 133 -2.85 15.75 1.37
C MET A 133 -1.89 15.63 2.54
#